data_AF-A0A5S4G800-F1
#
_entry.id   AF-A0A5S4G800-F1
#
_cell.length_a   1.000
_cell.length_b   1.000
_cell.length_c   1.000
_cell.angle_alpha   90.00
_cell.angle_beta   90.00
_cell.angle_gamma   90.00
#
_symmetry.space_group_name_H-M   'P 1'
#
loop_
_entity.id
_entity.type
_entity.pdbx_description
1 polymer ?
#
loop_
_entity_poly.entity_id
_entity_poly.type
_entity_poly.pdbx_seq_one_letter_code
_entity_poly.pdbx_strand_id
1 'polypeptide(L)'
;MPEKTEIKVSKAAGQEAIEAIIERRQNAGDAGAEHLLHDDPTENPLPVLNHLLQQRHHRRHLITDADVLDALLVLGYIRSQDIPHVPAVINRLEHELLELGRALKIPLIRLAEPLGLRSAQAVDHRILRARAAANGLPRNERVERAHRLAATPDTSAANREARWYDRNALKLYDTAGELIALRRKHDELLDDDLAKQIIDLARAHREMVWPLSPDSYPTLRWMAHTMLGIVEDLEQDYEEFRAKAEELLPEMAKLARGQHHARFGS
;
A
#
# COMPACT_ATOMS: atom_id res chain seq x y z
N MET A 1 11.58 -22.07 23.53
CA MET A 1 11.15 -20.93 22.70
C MET A 1 12.39 -20.37 22.04
N PRO A 2 12.48 -20.19 20.71
CA PRO A 2 13.68 -19.61 20.12
C PRO A 2 13.81 -18.18 20.63
N GLU A 3 14.98 -17.83 21.14
CA GLU A 3 15.33 -16.46 21.52
C GLU A 3 15.09 -15.56 20.30
N LYS A 4 14.20 -14.58 20.44
CA LYS A 4 14.06 -13.51 19.46
C LYS A 4 15.40 -12.79 19.42
N THR A 5 16.18 -13.02 18.38
CA THR A 5 17.32 -12.18 18.04
C THR A 5 16.74 -10.84 17.58
N GLU A 6 16.45 -9.96 18.53
CA GLU A 6 16.15 -8.57 18.21
C GLU A 6 17.44 -7.97 17.66
N ILE A 7 17.41 -7.59 16.39
CA ILE A 7 18.48 -6.79 15.80
C ILE A 7 18.50 -5.49 16.61
N LYS A 8 19.58 -5.28 17.37
CA LYS A 8 19.80 -4.05 18.12
C LYS A 8 20.29 -2.98 17.15
N VAL A 9 19.50 -1.93 16.96
CA VAL A 9 19.97 -0.71 16.29
C VAL A 9 21.12 -0.14 17.13
N SER A 10 22.23 0.20 16.47
CA SER A 10 23.39 0.78 17.17
C SER A 10 23.06 2.20 17.62
N LYS A 11 23.71 2.67 18.70
CA LYS A 11 23.55 4.05 19.17
C LYS A 11 23.87 5.07 18.07
N ALA A 12 24.96 4.85 17.33
CA ALA A 12 25.36 5.72 16.22
C ALA A 12 24.29 5.80 15.13
N ALA A 13 23.76 4.65 14.66
CA ALA A 13 22.72 4.65 13.63
C ALA A 13 21.42 5.33 14.10
N GLY A 14 21.09 5.23 15.39
CA GLY A 14 19.97 5.95 15.98
C GLY A 14 20.18 7.47 16.00
N GLN A 15 21.37 7.93 16.40
CA GLN A 15 21.72 9.34 16.45
C GLN A 15 21.79 9.96 15.04
N GLU A 16 22.45 9.27 14.09
CA GLU A 16 22.49 9.68 12.68
C GLU A 16 21.10 9.82 12.07
N ALA A 17 20.18 8.88 12.36
CA ALA A 17 18.80 8.95 11.90
C ALA A 17 18.03 10.16 12.48
N ILE A 18 18.26 10.49 13.76
CA ILE A 18 17.67 11.67 14.40
C ILE A 18 18.15 12.95 13.72
N GLU A 19 19.47 13.09 13.56
CA GLU A 19 20.11 14.24 12.93
C GLU A 19 19.62 14.41 11.49
N ALA A 20 19.57 13.33 10.72
CA ALA A 20 19.11 13.35 9.33
C ALA A 20 17.64 13.78 9.20
N ILE A 21 16.76 13.37 10.13
CA ILE A 21 15.37 13.85 10.17
C ILE A 21 15.34 15.36 10.41
N ILE A 22 16.04 15.83 11.45
CA ILE A 22 16.05 17.25 11.84
C ILE A 22 16.58 18.11 10.69
N GLU A 23 17.71 17.72 10.09
CA GLU A 23 18.31 18.43 8.96
C GLU A 23 17.34 18.53 7.77
N ARG A 24 16.68 17.42 7.40
CA ARG A 24 15.67 17.44 6.33
C ARG A 24 14.50 18.35 6.65
N ARG A 25 14.04 18.39 7.90
CA ARG A 25 12.94 19.29 8.31
C ARG A 25 13.35 20.76 8.22
N GLN A 26 14.54 21.11 8.66
CA GLN A 26 15.07 22.47 8.58
C GLN A 26 15.24 22.93 7.13
N ASN A 27 15.83 22.08 6.28
CA ASN A 27 16.01 22.36 4.85
C ASN A 27 14.67 22.51 4.10
N ALA A 28 13.62 21.87 4.59
CA ALA A 28 12.25 21.99 4.05
C ALA A 28 11.48 23.24 4.54
N GLY A 29 12.09 24.09 5.38
CA GLY A 29 11.43 25.27 5.93
C GLY A 29 10.30 24.94 6.91
N ASP A 30 10.41 23.82 7.63
CA ASP A 30 9.46 23.45 8.68
C ASP A 30 9.70 24.29 9.93
N ALA A 31 8.89 25.34 10.11
CA ALA A 31 8.99 26.25 11.26
C ALA A 31 8.87 25.55 12.63
N GLY A 32 8.24 24.37 12.69
CA GLY A 32 8.16 23.60 13.94
C GLY A 32 9.43 22.80 14.26
N ALA A 33 10.39 22.71 13.33
CA ALA A 33 11.64 21.97 13.53
C ALA A 33 12.58 22.64 14.55
N GLU A 34 12.47 23.95 14.77
CA GLU A 34 13.27 24.67 15.76
C GLU A 34 13.03 24.16 17.19
N HIS A 35 11.79 23.76 17.50
CA HIS A 35 11.45 23.20 18.81
C HIS A 35 12.07 21.82 19.07
N LEU A 36 12.48 21.09 18.03
CA LEU A 36 13.16 19.79 18.16
C LEU A 36 14.59 19.92 18.69
N LEU A 37 15.15 21.14 18.72
CA LEU A 37 16.49 21.43 19.23
C LEU A 37 16.52 21.94 20.67
N HIS A 38 15.35 22.15 21.30
CA HIS A 38 15.30 22.72 22.66
C HIS A 38 15.82 21.76 23.74
N ASP A 39 15.52 20.47 23.60
CA ASP A 39 16.08 19.38 24.40
C ASP A 39 17.05 18.56 23.53
N ASP A 40 18.00 17.83 24.12
CA ASP A 40 18.86 16.92 23.35
C ASP A 40 18.00 15.81 22.72
N PRO A 41 17.82 15.81 21.39
CA PRO A 41 16.93 14.86 20.72
C PRO A 41 17.49 13.44 20.74
N THR A 42 18.78 13.26 21.05
CA THR A 42 19.41 11.95 21.19
C THR A 42 19.15 11.31 22.56
N GLU A 43 18.90 12.12 23.58
CA GLU A 43 18.48 11.70 24.93
C GLU A 43 16.95 11.55 25.02
N ASN A 44 16.20 12.39 24.30
CA ASN A 44 14.74 12.30 24.18
C ASN A 44 14.29 12.34 22.71
N PRO A 45 14.29 11.19 22.01
CA PRO A 45 13.92 11.11 20.59
C PRO A 45 12.41 11.07 20.29
N LEU A 46 11.56 10.93 21.33
CA LEU A 46 10.10 10.85 21.14
C LEU A 46 9.48 12.09 20.48
N PRO A 47 9.87 13.34 20.82
CA PRO A 47 9.41 14.54 20.15
C PRO A 47 9.67 14.54 18.63
N VAL A 48 10.82 14.01 18.19
CA VAL A 48 11.17 13.92 16.77
C VAL A 48 10.16 13.05 16.00
N LEU A 49 9.79 11.90 16.57
CA LEU A 49 8.80 10.99 15.98
C LEU A 49 7.40 11.60 15.97
N ASN A 50 6.99 12.22 17.07
CA ASN A 50 5.68 12.87 17.18
C ASN A 50 5.56 14.04 16.20
N HIS A 51 6.61 14.84 16.04
CA HIS A 51 6.64 15.96 15.11
C HIS A 51 6.44 15.47 13.66
N LEU A 52 7.20 14.46 13.23
CA LEU A 52 7.02 13.84 11.90
C LEU A 52 5.58 13.38 11.66
N LEU A 53 4.95 12.75 12.65
CA LEU A 53 3.58 12.26 12.55
C LEU A 53 2.54 13.40 12.59
N GLN A 54 2.81 14.50 13.29
CA GLN A 54 1.95 15.69 13.23
C GLN A 54 2.02 16.36 11.84
N GLN A 55 3.23 16.44 11.25
CA GLN A 55 3.43 17.03 9.92
C GLN A 55 2.72 16.24 8.81
N ARG A 56 2.46 14.94 8.98
CA ARG A 56 1.59 14.16 8.08
C ARG A 56 0.22 14.83 7.85
N HIS A 57 -0.37 15.43 8.89
CA HIS A 57 -1.71 16.01 8.81
C HIS A 57 -1.72 17.39 8.15
N HIS A 58 -0.66 18.17 8.35
CA HIS A 58 -0.61 19.57 7.92
C HIS A 58 0.20 19.78 6.63
N ARG A 59 1.23 18.98 6.38
CA ARG A 59 2.22 19.18 5.31
C ARG A 59 2.77 17.85 4.77
N ARG A 60 1.88 16.93 4.39
CA ARG A 60 2.23 15.58 3.90
C ARG A 60 3.28 15.56 2.77
N HIS A 61 3.26 16.56 1.89
CA HIS A 61 4.20 16.67 0.77
C HIS A 61 5.66 16.90 1.20
N LEU A 62 5.90 17.32 2.43
CA LEU A 62 7.25 17.50 2.97
C LEU A 62 7.82 16.21 3.56
N ILE A 63 7.00 15.19 3.85
CA ILE A 63 7.47 13.93 4.41
C ILE A 63 7.94 13.03 3.27
N THR A 64 9.19 12.59 3.36
CA THR A 64 9.84 11.72 2.37
C THR A 64 9.91 10.28 2.85
N ASP A 65 10.22 9.37 1.94
CA ASP A 65 10.49 7.97 2.28
C ASP A 65 11.62 7.83 3.30
N ALA A 66 12.67 8.66 3.17
CA ALA A 66 13.81 8.68 4.08
C ALA A 66 13.39 9.04 5.51
N ASP A 67 12.45 9.98 5.68
CA ASP A 67 11.95 10.35 7.00
C ASP A 67 11.25 9.19 7.70
N VAL A 68 10.48 8.39 6.97
CA VAL A 68 9.80 7.22 7.56
C VAL A 68 10.79 6.11 7.92
N LEU A 69 11.77 5.85 7.05
CA LEU A 69 12.79 4.83 7.30
C LEU A 69 13.66 5.19 8.51
N ASP A 70 14.11 6.44 8.58
CA ASP A 70 14.89 6.94 9.71
C ASP A 70 14.05 6.96 10.99
N ALA A 71 12.77 7.32 10.93
CA ALA A 71 11.88 7.27 12.09
C ALA A 71 11.69 5.84 12.62
N LEU A 72 11.65 4.83 11.75
CA LEU A 72 11.61 3.43 12.17
C LEU A 72 12.96 3.00 12.80
N LEU A 73 14.09 3.51 12.31
CA LEU A 73 15.40 3.31 12.96
C LEU A 73 15.44 3.95 14.35
N VAL A 74 14.93 5.17 14.50
CA VAL A 74 14.81 5.85 15.79
C VAL A 74 13.93 5.05 16.77
N LEU A 75 12.85 4.42 16.30
CA LEU A 75 12.07 3.50 17.13
C LEU A 75 12.86 2.28 17.58
N GLY A 76 13.67 1.70 16.69
CA GLY A 76 14.59 0.62 17.04
C GLY A 76 15.63 1.07 18.07
N TYR A 77 16.17 2.28 17.90
CA TYR A 77 17.10 2.92 18.83
C TYR A 77 16.49 3.07 20.23
N ILE A 78 15.29 3.64 20.36
CA ILE A 78 14.57 3.81 21.64
C ILE A 78 14.42 2.47 22.39
N ARG A 79 14.06 1.41 21.66
CA ARG A 79 13.91 0.07 22.25
C ARG A 79 15.23 -0.56 22.68
N SER A 80 16.31 -0.24 21.98
CA SER A 80 17.62 -0.88 22.18
C SER A 80 18.45 -0.27 23.30
N GLN A 81 18.24 1.02 23.63
CA GLN A 81 19.10 1.80 24.54
C GLN A 81 18.47 2.04 25.92
N ASP A 82 17.43 1.29 26.30
CA ASP A 82 16.72 1.46 27.59
C ASP A 82 16.26 2.91 27.86
N ILE A 83 16.00 3.70 26.81
CA ILE A 83 15.44 5.05 26.93
C ILE A 83 14.06 4.92 27.60
N PRO A 84 13.77 5.64 28.71
CA PRO A 84 12.48 5.54 29.38
C PRO A 84 11.31 5.83 28.43
N HIS A 85 10.45 4.83 28.23
CA HIS A 85 9.30 4.97 27.33
C HIS A 85 8.12 4.12 27.79
N VAL A 86 6.92 4.53 27.37
CA VAL A 86 5.70 3.74 27.58
C VAL A 86 5.53 2.77 26.40
N PRO A 87 5.52 1.44 26.60
CA PRO A 87 5.42 0.47 25.50
C PRO A 87 4.20 0.67 24.60
N ALA A 88 3.08 1.11 25.16
CA ALA A 88 1.87 1.43 24.40
C ALA A 88 2.09 2.60 23.43
N VAL A 89 2.84 3.64 23.84
CA VAL A 89 3.16 4.79 23.00
C VAL A 89 4.07 4.38 21.84
N ILE A 90 5.11 3.60 22.13
CA ILE A 90 6.03 3.09 21.09
C ILE A 90 5.31 2.20 20.07
N ASN A 91 4.42 1.32 20.53
CA ASN A 91 3.64 0.48 19.63
C ASN A 91 2.66 1.29 18.76
N ARG A 92 2.08 2.37 19.31
CA ARG A 92 1.26 3.31 18.55
C ARG A 92 2.09 4.04 17.48
N LEU A 93 3.26 4.56 17.85
CA LEU A 93 4.16 5.27 16.93
C LEU A 93 4.65 4.36 15.81
N GLU A 94 5.04 3.11 16.11
CA GLU A 94 5.40 2.13 15.08
C GLU A 94 4.25 1.94 14.09
N HIS A 95 3.04 1.77 14.60
CA HIS A 95 1.88 1.59 13.75
C HIS A 95 1.64 2.79 12.84
N GLU A 96 1.64 4.00 13.41
CA GLU A 96 1.42 5.23 12.65
C GLU A 96 2.50 5.45 11.57
N LEU A 97 3.77 5.10 11.85
CA LEU A 97 4.87 5.16 10.88
C LEU A 97 4.75 4.09 9.79
N LEU A 98 4.34 2.86 10.12
CA LEU A 98 4.10 1.82 9.14
C LEU A 98 2.92 2.16 8.20
N GLU A 99 1.86 2.75 8.74
CA GLU A 99 0.74 3.28 7.95
C GLU A 99 1.19 4.44 7.05
N LEU A 100 2.02 5.34 7.57
CA LEU A 100 2.59 6.44 6.80
C LEU A 100 3.48 5.93 5.66
N GLY A 101 4.35 4.94 5.92
CA GLY A 101 5.17 4.29 4.90
C GLY A 101 4.33 3.62 3.80
N ARG A 102 3.22 2.96 4.17
CA ARG A 102 2.25 2.44 3.19
C ARG A 102 1.61 3.56 2.37
N ALA A 103 1.24 4.66 3.02
CA ALA A 103 0.62 5.80 2.36
C ALA A 103 1.59 6.53 1.39
N LEU A 104 2.91 6.44 1.63
CA LEU A 104 3.97 6.93 0.73
C LEU A 104 4.42 5.90 -0.31
N LYS A 105 3.82 4.69 -0.31
CA LYS A 105 4.17 3.58 -1.22
C LYS A 105 5.59 3.03 -1.03
N ILE A 106 6.15 3.17 0.17
CA ILE A 106 7.44 2.55 0.49
C ILE A 106 7.27 1.03 0.43
N PRO A 107 8.09 0.31 -0.36
CA PRO A 107 8.03 -1.15 -0.40
C PRO A 107 8.11 -1.74 1.01
N LEU A 108 7.21 -2.67 1.36
CA LEU A 108 7.15 -3.24 2.71
C LEU A 108 8.48 -3.89 3.14
N ILE A 109 9.25 -4.42 2.20
CA ILE A 109 10.58 -4.97 2.49
C ILE A 109 11.58 -3.90 2.97
N ARG A 110 11.47 -2.66 2.50
CA ARG A 110 12.29 -1.54 2.98
C ARG A 110 11.87 -1.07 4.38
N LEU A 111 10.59 -1.18 4.71
CA LEU A 111 10.09 -0.94 6.07
C LEU A 111 10.52 -2.04 7.06
N ALA A 112 10.85 -3.23 6.55
CA ALA A 112 11.21 -4.39 7.36
C ALA A 112 12.60 -4.22 8.00
N GLU A 113 13.55 -3.68 7.24
CA GLU A 113 14.96 -3.57 7.61
C GLU A 113 15.18 -2.73 8.89
N PRO A 114 14.65 -1.49 9.01
CA PRO A 114 14.74 -0.70 10.24
C PRO A 114 14.15 -1.38 11.49
N LEU A 115 13.18 -2.29 11.29
CA LEU A 115 12.52 -3.04 12.36
C LEU A 115 13.18 -4.39 12.66
N GLY A 116 14.28 -4.72 11.98
CA GLY A 116 14.96 -6.00 12.10
C GLY A 116 14.13 -7.19 11.59
N LEU A 117 13.20 -6.94 10.67
CA LEU A 117 12.31 -7.95 10.11
C LEU A 117 12.88 -8.51 8.81
N ARG A 118 12.78 -9.83 8.62
CA ARG A 118 13.35 -10.54 7.47
C ARG A 118 12.43 -10.61 6.25
N SER A 119 11.18 -10.15 6.35
CA SER A 119 10.20 -10.28 5.27
C SER A 119 9.16 -9.17 5.25
N ALA A 120 8.69 -8.85 4.05
CA ALA A 120 7.54 -7.96 3.84
C ALA A 120 6.27 -8.49 4.54
N GLN A 121 6.08 -9.81 4.59
CA GLN A 121 4.95 -10.43 5.26
C GLN A 121 4.95 -10.15 6.77
N ALA A 122 6.13 -10.13 7.41
CA ALA A 122 6.21 -9.79 8.83
C ALA A 122 5.76 -8.35 9.11
N VAL A 123 6.07 -7.41 8.22
CA VAL A 123 5.61 -6.02 8.30
C VAL A 123 4.09 -5.93 8.16
N ASP A 124 3.51 -6.61 7.16
CA ASP A 124 2.07 -6.63 6.96
C ASP A 124 1.33 -7.23 8.19
N HIS A 125 1.85 -8.33 8.75
CA HIS A 125 1.29 -8.90 9.98
C HIS A 125 1.33 -7.93 11.17
N ARG A 126 2.40 -7.12 11.32
CA ARG A 126 2.49 -6.12 12.39
C ARG A 126 1.42 -5.03 12.20
N ILE A 127 1.25 -4.55 10.99
CA ILE A 127 0.21 -3.57 10.64
C ILE A 127 -1.18 -4.11 10.99
N LEU A 128 -1.50 -5.33 10.53
CA LEU A 128 -2.82 -5.94 10.76
C LEU A 128 -3.10 -6.16 12.25
N ARG A 129 -2.11 -6.59 13.04
CA ARG A 129 -2.27 -6.74 14.50
C ARG A 129 -2.47 -5.40 15.20
N ALA A 130 -1.78 -4.36 14.77
CA ALA A 130 -1.91 -3.02 15.33
C ALA A 130 -3.29 -2.42 15.02
N ARG A 131 -3.79 -2.58 13.78
CA ARG A 131 -5.17 -2.23 13.40
C ARG A 131 -6.20 -2.99 14.24
N ALA A 132 -5.97 -4.28 14.52
CA ALA A 132 -6.83 -5.06 15.39
C ALA A 132 -6.96 -4.40 16.77
N ALA A 133 -5.82 -4.08 17.38
CA ALA A 133 -5.77 -3.47 18.70
C ALA A 133 -6.44 -2.09 18.74
N ALA A 134 -6.23 -1.27 17.71
CA ALA A 134 -6.86 0.05 17.59
C ALA A 134 -8.39 -0.04 17.55
N ASN A 135 -8.93 -1.12 16.98
CA ASN A 135 -10.36 -1.40 16.93
C ASN A 135 -10.90 -2.13 18.18
N GLY A 136 -10.11 -2.23 19.26
CA GLY A 136 -10.50 -2.93 20.48
C GLY A 136 -10.57 -4.46 20.35
N LEU A 137 -9.96 -5.03 19.30
CA LEU A 137 -9.99 -6.45 19.02
C LEU A 137 -8.75 -7.18 19.58
N PRO A 138 -8.85 -8.50 19.79
CA PRO A 138 -7.67 -9.35 19.97
C PRO A 138 -6.58 -9.04 18.93
N ARG A 139 -5.33 -8.90 19.38
CA ARG A 139 -4.11 -8.60 18.58
C ARG A 139 -3.73 -9.72 17.61
N ASN A 140 -4.64 -10.06 16.71
CA ASN A 140 -4.55 -11.15 15.77
C ASN A 140 -5.00 -10.67 14.39
N GLU A 141 -4.16 -10.93 13.40
CA GLU A 141 -4.43 -10.69 11.97
C GLU A 141 -5.77 -11.30 11.53
N ARG A 142 -6.05 -12.54 11.95
CA ARG A 142 -7.31 -13.23 11.60
C ARG A 142 -8.52 -12.49 12.13
N VAL A 143 -8.41 -11.90 13.32
CA VAL A 143 -9.51 -11.17 13.96
C VAL A 143 -9.69 -9.79 13.34
N GLU A 144 -8.59 -9.11 12.98
CA GLU A 144 -8.70 -7.85 12.23
C GLU A 144 -9.32 -8.07 10.85
N ARG A 145 -8.89 -9.10 10.11
CA ARG A 145 -9.49 -9.44 8.82
C ARG A 145 -10.96 -9.80 8.96
N ALA A 146 -11.32 -10.61 9.96
CA ALA A 146 -12.70 -10.97 10.24
C ALA A 146 -13.55 -9.75 10.65
N HIS A 147 -13.01 -8.83 11.45
CA HIS A 147 -13.69 -7.59 11.82
C HIS A 147 -13.86 -6.65 10.63
N ARG A 148 -12.85 -6.50 9.77
CA ARG A 148 -12.98 -5.71 8.53
C ARG A 148 -14.08 -6.29 7.63
N LEU A 149 -14.18 -7.61 7.58
CA LEU A 149 -15.25 -8.31 6.88
C LEU A 149 -16.61 -8.16 7.60
N ALA A 150 -16.67 -8.14 8.92
CA ALA A 150 -17.93 -8.00 9.68
C ALA A 150 -18.46 -6.55 9.75
N ALA A 151 -17.56 -5.56 9.81
CA ALA A 151 -17.86 -4.13 9.86
C ALA A 151 -18.26 -3.55 8.50
N THR A 152 -18.13 -4.33 7.42
CA THR A 152 -18.80 -4.06 6.15
C THR A 152 -20.17 -4.74 6.17
N PRO A 153 -21.31 -4.02 6.34
CA PRO A 153 -22.62 -4.65 6.39
C PRO A 153 -22.94 -5.36 5.07
N ASP A 154 -23.19 -6.66 5.12
CA ASP A 154 -23.22 -7.55 3.95
C ASP A 154 -24.56 -7.54 3.17
N THR A 155 -25.13 -6.37 2.90
CA THR A 155 -26.45 -6.29 2.22
C THR A 155 -26.56 -5.31 1.06
N SER A 156 -25.58 -4.45 0.80
CA SER A 156 -25.58 -3.63 -0.43
C SER A 156 -24.70 -4.27 -1.51
N ALA A 157 -25.16 -4.27 -2.75
CA ALA A 157 -24.35 -4.61 -3.93
C ALA A 157 -22.99 -3.88 -3.94
N ALA A 158 -22.95 -2.66 -3.41
CA ALA A 158 -21.74 -1.86 -3.25
C ALA A 158 -20.70 -2.51 -2.32
N ASN A 159 -21.11 -3.22 -1.26
CA ASN A 159 -20.19 -3.89 -0.34
C ASN A 159 -19.61 -5.20 -0.89
N ARG A 160 -20.37 -5.95 -1.70
CA ARG A 160 -19.84 -7.12 -2.41
C ARG A 160 -18.85 -6.72 -3.50
N GLU A 161 -19.17 -5.69 -4.26
CA GLU A 161 -18.29 -5.13 -5.28
C GLU A 161 -16.99 -4.59 -4.67
N ALA A 162 -17.07 -3.82 -3.58
CA ALA A 162 -15.90 -3.31 -2.86
C ALA A 162 -14.98 -4.44 -2.38
N ARG A 163 -15.53 -5.48 -1.72
CA ARG A 163 -14.76 -6.64 -1.25
C ARG A 163 -14.17 -7.47 -2.40
N TRP A 164 -14.74 -7.39 -3.59
CA TRP A 164 -14.17 -8.02 -4.77
C TRP A 164 -12.94 -7.26 -5.25
N TYR A 165 -12.99 -5.92 -5.32
CA TYR A 165 -11.83 -5.09 -5.66
C TYR A 165 -10.70 -5.23 -4.65
N ASP A 166 -11.00 -5.26 -3.34
CA ASP A 166 -10.00 -5.50 -2.29
C ASP A 166 -9.16 -6.76 -2.53
N ARG A 167 -9.73 -7.77 -3.16
CA ARG A 167 -9.09 -9.07 -3.43
C ARG A 167 -8.47 -9.18 -4.82
N ASN A 168 -9.03 -8.48 -5.81
CA ASN A 168 -8.73 -8.74 -7.22
C ASN A 168 -8.22 -7.51 -7.99
N ALA A 169 -8.22 -6.31 -7.40
CA ALA A 169 -7.87 -5.10 -8.15
C ALA A 169 -6.42 -5.08 -8.65
N LEU A 170 -5.47 -5.65 -7.90
CA LEU A 170 -4.08 -5.78 -8.38
C LEU A 170 -4.02 -6.73 -9.59
N LYS A 171 -4.69 -7.88 -9.50
CA LYS A 171 -4.75 -8.83 -10.62
C LYS A 171 -5.41 -8.21 -11.84
N LEU A 172 -6.51 -7.47 -11.66
CA LEU A 172 -7.18 -6.74 -12.73
C LEU A 172 -6.25 -5.71 -13.38
N TYR A 173 -5.50 -4.97 -12.57
CA TYR A 173 -4.51 -4.01 -13.03
C TYR A 173 -3.38 -4.68 -13.84
N ASP A 174 -2.76 -5.71 -13.28
CA ASP A 174 -1.64 -6.42 -13.92
C ASP A 174 -2.10 -7.09 -15.22
N THR A 175 -3.26 -7.73 -15.22
CA THR A 175 -3.86 -8.36 -16.42
C THR A 175 -4.13 -7.31 -17.52
N ALA A 176 -4.64 -6.13 -17.15
CA ALA A 176 -4.80 -5.03 -18.10
C ALA A 176 -3.44 -4.55 -18.64
N GLY A 177 -2.43 -4.45 -17.77
CA GLY A 177 -1.06 -4.09 -18.15
C GLY A 177 -0.44 -5.08 -19.15
N GLU A 178 -0.64 -6.38 -18.94
CA GLU A 178 -0.20 -7.44 -19.85
C GLU A 178 -0.89 -7.35 -21.21
N LEU A 179 -2.21 -7.09 -21.24
CA LEU A 179 -2.95 -6.88 -22.49
C LEU A 179 -2.42 -5.66 -23.26
N ILE A 180 -2.18 -4.54 -22.57
CA ILE A 180 -1.63 -3.32 -23.18
C ILE A 180 -0.23 -3.58 -23.75
N ALA A 181 0.60 -4.34 -23.03
CA ALA A 181 1.92 -4.72 -23.49
C ALA A 181 1.86 -5.66 -24.70
N LEU A 182 0.89 -6.57 -24.74
CA LEU A 182 0.65 -7.46 -25.87
C LEU A 182 0.24 -6.69 -27.13
N ARG A 183 -0.71 -5.75 -26.99
CA ARG A 183 -1.12 -4.84 -28.08
C ARG A 183 0.06 -4.07 -28.67
N ARG A 184 0.97 -3.56 -27.83
CA ARG A 184 2.18 -2.85 -28.33
C ARG A 184 3.09 -3.71 -29.21
N LYS A 185 3.04 -5.03 -29.05
CA LYS A 185 3.87 -5.97 -29.84
C LYS A 185 3.19 -6.46 -31.10
N HIS A 186 1.86 -6.34 -31.18
CA HIS A 186 1.00 -6.95 -32.19
C HIS A 186 -0.10 -5.97 -32.64
N ASP A 187 0.25 -4.69 -32.79
CA ASP A 187 -0.70 -3.62 -33.10
C ASP A 187 -1.30 -3.80 -34.49
N GLU A 188 -0.52 -4.40 -35.40
CA GLU A 188 -0.91 -4.71 -36.77
C GLU A 188 -2.04 -5.73 -36.90
N LEU A 189 -2.37 -6.46 -35.83
CA LEU A 189 -3.41 -7.50 -35.81
C LEU A 189 -4.77 -6.99 -35.34
N LEU A 190 -4.89 -5.69 -35.05
CA LEU A 190 -6.08 -5.07 -34.49
C LEU A 190 -6.66 -4.05 -35.48
N ASP A 191 -7.98 -3.93 -35.49
CA ASP A 191 -8.62 -2.81 -36.17
C ASP A 191 -8.65 -1.56 -35.28
N ASP A 192 -9.12 -0.45 -35.85
CA ASP A 192 -9.16 0.83 -35.15
C ASP A 192 -10.07 0.81 -33.90
N ASP A 193 -11.14 0.00 -33.91
CA ASP A 193 -12.12 -0.04 -32.83
C ASP A 193 -11.56 -0.82 -31.61
N LEU A 194 -11.00 -2.00 -31.82
CA LEU A 194 -10.39 -2.78 -30.73
C LEU A 194 -9.09 -2.13 -30.24
N ALA A 195 -8.29 -1.55 -31.14
CA ALA A 195 -7.11 -0.78 -30.77
C ALA A 195 -7.48 0.40 -29.87
N LYS A 196 -8.58 1.11 -30.18
CA LYS A 196 -9.08 2.22 -29.37
C LYS A 196 -9.51 1.78 -27.97
N GLN A 197 -10.22 0.66 -27.84
CA GLN A 197 -10.60 0.12 -26.53
C GLN A 197 -9.38 -0.16 -25.65
N ILE A 198 -8.32 -0.74 -26.23
CA ILE A 198 -7.06 -1.02 -25.50
C ILE A 198 -6.29 0.28 -25.20
N ILE A 199 -6.37 1.30 -26.06
CA ILE A 199 -5.77 2.62 -25.79
C ILE A 199 -6.47 3.30 -24.60
N ASP A 200 -7.80 3.29 -24.56
CA ASP A 200 -8.55 3.82 -23.43
C ASP A 200 -8.23 3.04 -22.16
N LEU A 201 -8.03 1.71 -22.26
CA LEU A 201 -7.58 0.88 -21.14
C LEU A 201 -6.19 1.30 -20.65
N ALA A 202 -5.28 1.60 -21.58
CA ALA A 202 -3.94 2.10 -21.26
C ALA A 202 -3.94 3.47 -20.59
N ARG A 203 -4.94 4.32 -20.90
CA ARG A 203 -5.15 5.60 -20.20
C ARG A 203 -5.58 5.37 -18.76
N ALA A 204 -6.64 4.58 -18.55
CA ALA A 204 -7.13 4.25 -17.21
C ALA A 204 -6.05 3.56 -16.35
N HIS A 205 -5.29 2.64 -16.94
CA HIS A 205 -4.17 1.96 -16.27
C HIS A 205 -3.05 2.93 -15.85
N ARG A 206 -2.78 3.97 -16.64
CA ARG A 206 -1.75 4.97 -16.33
C ARG A 206 -2.19 5.96 -15.26
N GLU A 207 -3.46 6.35 -15.28
CA GLU A 207 -4.04 7.33 -14.36
C GLU A 207 -4.38 6.73 -12.99
N MET A 208 -4.35 5.40 -12.86
CA MET A 208 -4.58 4.70 -11.59
C MET A 208 -3.47 4.97 -10.57
N VAL A 209 -3.85 5.43 -9.37
CA VAL A 209 -2.92 5.73 -8.29
C VAL A 209 -3.06 4.69 -7.16
N TRP A 210 -1.97 3.98 -6.87
CA TRP A 210 -1.87 3.08 -5.72
C TRP A 210 -1.46 3.83 -4.42
N PRO A 211 -1.81 3.38 -3.20
CA PRO A 211 -2.78 2.33 -2.90
C PRO A 211 -4.19 2.76 -3.31
N LEU A 212 -4.99 1.79 -3.78
CA LEU A 212 -6.36 2.07 -4.20
C LEU A 212 -7.20 2.60 -3.03
N SER A 213 -7.96 3.66 -3.30
CA SER A 213 -9.05 4.14 -2.45
C SER A 213 -10.39 3.74 -3.07
N PRO A 214 -11.50 3.81 -2.33
CA PRO A 214 -12.84 3.64 -2.89
C PRO A 214 -13.13 4.56 -4.09
N ASP A 215 -12.47 5.72 -4.19
CA ASP A 215 -12.59 6.64 -5.33
C ASP A 215 -12.06 6.03 -6.64
N SER A 216 -11.26 4.97 -6.55
CA SER A 216 -10.72 4.23 -7.71
C SER A 216 -11.69 3.17 -8.25
N TYR A 217 -12.77 2.85 -7.52
CA TYR A 217 -13.71 1.79 -7.91
C TYR A 217 -14.44 2.06 -9.22
N PRO A 218 -14.86 3.30 -9.56
CA PRO A 218 -15.40 3.60 -10.88
C PRO A 218 -14.42 3.25 -12.02
N THR A 219 -13.14 3.55 -11.85
CA THR A 219 -12.10 3.23 -12.84
C THR A 219 -11.89 1.72 -12.96
N LEU A 220 -11.78 1.00 -11.84
CA LEU A 220 -11.65 -0.46 -11.84
C LEU A 220 -12.86 -1.15 -12.46
N ARG A 221 -14.07 -0.64 -12.19
CA ARG A 221 -15.32 -1.10 -12.80
C ARG A 221 -15.29 -0.93 -14.31
N TRP A 222 -14.89 0.26 -14.77
CA TRP A 222 -14.74 0.54 -16.19
C TRP A 222 -13.72 -0.40 -16.82
N MET A 223 -12.54 -0.60 -16.20
CA MET A 223 -11.52 -1.52 -16.70
C MET A 223 -12.03 -2.95 -16.82
N ALA A 224 -12.72 -3.47 -15.79
CA ALA A 224 -13.28 -4.82 -15.83
C ALA A 224 -14.35 -4.98 -16.94
N HIS A 225 -15.15 -3.94 -17.16
CA HIS A 225 -16.15 -3.92 -18.23
C HIS A 225 -15.51 -3.86 -19.62
N THR A 226 -14.52 -2.99 -19.82
CA THR A 226 -13.77 -2.88 -21.07
C THR A 226 -13.03 -4.19 -21.38
N MET A 227 -12.43 -4.84 -20.38
CA MET A 227 -11.78 -6.14 -20.57
C MET A 227 -12.78 -7.24 -20.96
N LEU A 228 -14.03 -7.18 -20.49
CA LEU A 228 -15.08 -8.10 -20.92
C LEU A 228 -15.41 -7.90 -22.40
N GLY A 229 -15.64 -6.65 -22.82
CA GLY A 229 -15.90 -6.32 -24.22
C GLY A 229 -14.77 -6.80 -25.13
N ILE A 230 -13.51 -6.57 -24.73
CA ILE A 230 -12.34 -7.07 -25.47
C ILE A 230 -12.34 -8.60 -25.57
N VAL A 231 -12.68 -9.34 -24.49
CA VAL A 231 -12.78 -10.81 -24.57
C VAL A 231 -13.86 -11.24 -25.57
N GLU A 232 -15.03 -10.60 -25.53
CA GLU A 232 -16.16 -10.91 -26.42
C GLU A 232 -15.83 -10.60 -27.89
N ASP A 233 -15.14 -9.48 -28.15
CA ASP A 233 -14.68 -9.08 -29.48
C ASP A 233 -13.63 -10.06 -30.01
N LEU A 234 -12.65 -10.43 -29.17
CA LEU A 234 -11.59 -11.39 -29.53
C LEU A 234 -12.12 -12.80 -29.81
N GLU A 235 -13.23 -13.20 -29.20
CA GLU A 235 -13.88 -14.48 -29.49
C GLU A 235 -14.53 -14.52 -30.89
N GLN A 236 -14.92 -13.37 -31.44
CA GLN A 236 -15.66 -13.28 -32.70
C GLN A 236 -14.75 -13.08 -33.92
N ASP A 237 -13.87 -12.07 -33.89
CA ASP A 237 -13.30 -11.53 -35.14
C ASP A 237 -11.76 -11.49 -35.20
N TYR A 238 -11.05 -11.84 -34.12
CA TYR A 238 -9.58 -11.62 -34.02
C TYR A 238 -8.77 -12.88 -33.70
N GLU A 239 -8.92 -13.94 -34.50
CA GLU A 239 -8.30 -15.24 -34.23
C GLU A 239 -6.77 -15.17 -34.02
N GLU A 240 -6.05 -14.39 -34.83
CA GLU A 240 -4.59 -14.28 -34.74
C GLU A 240 -4.12 -13.56 -33.47
N PHE A 241 -4.76 -12.44 -33.10
CA PHE A 241 -4.45 -11.74 -31.85
C PHE A 241 -4.92 -12.55 -30.63
N ARG A 242 -6.05 -13.23 -30.73
CA ARG A 242 -6.57 -14.15 -29.70
C ARG A 242 -5.56 -15.25 -29.38
N ALA A 243 -4.91 -15.82 -30.39
CA ALA A 243 -3.87 -16.81 -30.20
C ALA A 243 -2.66 -16.25 -29.43
N LYS A 244 -2.32 -14.96 -29.62
CA LYS A 244 -1.27 -14.29 -28.82
C LYS A 244 -1.69 -14.02 -27.38
N ALA A 245 -2.99 -13.90 -27.13
CA ALA A 245 -3.58 -13.63 -25.82
C ALA A 245 -4.04 -14.90 -25.09
N GLU A 246 -3.75 -16.11 -25.60
CA GLU A 246 -4.36 -17.36 -25.13
C GLU A 246 -4.19 -17.63 -23.63
N GLU A 247 -3.05 -17.25 -23.05
CA GLU A 247 -2.77 -17.42 -21.63
C GLU A 247 -3.47 -16.37 -20.76
N LEU A 248 -3.79 -15.20 -21.33
CA LEU A 248 -4.36 -14.04 -20.65
C LEU A 248 -5.89 -14.09 -20.62
N LEU A 249 -6.51 -14.55 -21.70
CA LEU A 249 -7.97 -14.57 -21.90
C LEU A 249 -8.74 -15.28 -20.77
N PRO A 250 -8.31 -16.45 -20.24
CA PRO A 250 -9.03 -17.11 -19.16
C PRO A 250 -9.10 -16.26 -17.89
N GLU A 251 -8.00 -15.58 -17.53
CA GLU A 251 -7.95 -14.74 -16.34
C GLU A 251 -8.74 -13.44 -16.55
N MET A 252 -8.68 -12.82 -17.75
CA MET A 252 -9.53 -11.68 -18.11
C MET A 252 -11.02 -12.02 -17.97
N ALA A 253 -11.47 -13.12 -18.58
CA ALA A 253 -12.86 -13.55 -18.55
C ALA A 253 -13.32 -13.89 -17.12
N LYS A 254 -12.45 -14.49 -16.31
CA LYS A 254 -12.73 -14.80 -14.90
C LYS A 254 -12.84 -13.53 -14.05
N LEU A 255 -11.95 -12.55 -14.25
CA LEU A 255 -11.98 -11.29 -13.51
C LEU A 255 -13.21 -10.47 -13.87
N ALA A 256 -13.52 -10.33 -15.16
CA ALA A 256 -14.72 -9.63 -15.63
C ALA A 256 -16.02 -10.26 -15.09
N ARG A 257 -16.18 -11.58 -15.22
CA ARG A 257 -17.36 -12.30 -14.70
C ARG A 257 -17.43 -12.21 -13.17
N GLY A 258 -16.30 -12.30 -12.48
CA GLY A 258 -16.23 -12.14 -11.03
C GLY A 258 -16.70 -10.76 -10.56
N GLN A 259 -16.30 -9.70 -11.28
CA GLN A 259 -16.73 -8.33 -11.00
C GLN A 259 -18.24 -8.17 -11.27
N HIS A 260 -18.73 -8.69 -12.39
CA HIS A 260 -20.14 -8.63 -12.75
C HIS A 260 -21.02 -9.32 -11.68
N HIS A 261 -20.64 -10.52 -11.27
CA HIS A 261 -21.34 -11.26 -10.22
C HIS A 261 -21.30 -10.55 -8.87
N ALA A 262 -20.17 -9.95 -8.50
CA ALA A 262 -20.05 -9.19 -7.26
C ALA A 262 -20.99 -7.97 -7.24
N ARG A 263 -21.21 -7.34 -8.40
CA ARG A 263 -22.06 -6.15 -8.55
C ARG A 263 -23.54 -6.48 -8.65
N PHE A 264 -23.92 -7.43 -9.50
CA PHE A 264 -25.32 -7.67 -9.84
C PHE A 264 -25.93 -8.92 -9.18
N GLY A 265 -25.10 -9.82 -8.63
CA GLY A 265 -25.55 -11.13 -8.16
C GLY A 265 -25.46 -12.19 -9.27
N SER A 266 -25.96 -13.40 -8.97
CA SER A 266 -26.16 -14.49 -9.95
C SER A 266 -27.35 -14.21 -10.85
#